data_AF-A0A9E2BLH8-F1
#
_entry.id   AF-A0A9E2BLH8-F1
#
_cell.length_a   1.000
_cell.length_b   1.000
_cell.length_c   1.000
_cell.angle_alpha   90.00
_cell.angle_beta   90.00
_cell.angle_gamma   90.00
#
_symmetry.space_group_name_H-M   'P 1'
#
loop_
_entity.id
_entity.type
_entity.pdbx_description
1 polymer ?
#
loop_
_entity_poly.entity_id
_entity_poly.type
_entity_poly.pdbx_seq_one_letter_code
_entity_poly.pdbx_strand_id
1 'polypeptide(L)'
;MTALVAPLDTIPEEIRRDVERRLGTPGLHLLQDALGPVWLVTLSPQPTGGHRLELEDAVLDGDQLVVYVQHIAPSPGAIVTQAFTYPHLLFRLTDRDLPDPIVLVRPEGLRFKVHRDTEGVFA
;
A
#
# COMPACT_ATOMS: atom_id res chain seq x y z
N MET A 1 -15.99 -5.85 -15.48
CA MET A 1 -15.74 -4.87 -14.41
C MET A 1 -14.27 -4.50 -14.50
N THR A 2 -13.95 -3.23 -14.72
CA THR A 2 -12.56 -2.75 -14.77
C THR A 2 -12.09 -2.53 -13.34
N ALA A 3 -10.98 -3.16 -12.94
CA ALA A 3 -10.39 -2.93 -11.62
C ALA A 3 -9.88 -1.48 -11.54
N LEU A 4 -10.24 -0.74 -10.49
CA LEU A 4 -9.84 0.67 -10.27
C LEU A 4 -8.36 0.82 -9.85
N VAL A 5 -7.78 -0.29 -9.40
CA VAL A 5 -6.44 -0.40 -8.84
C VAL A 5 -5.76 -1.61 -9.46
N ALA A 6 -4.46 -1.49 -9.72
CA ALA A 6 -3.61 -2.55 -10.24
C ALA A 6 -2.40 -2.73 -9.30
N PRO A 7 -2.27 -3.87 -8.62
CA PRO A 7 -1.09 -4.14 -7.80
C PRO A 7 0.15 -4.30 -8.68
N LEU A 8 1.31 -3.94 -8.12
CA LEU A 8 2.61 -4.15 -8.75
C LEU A 8 3.30 -5.32 -8.06
N ASP A 9 3.49 -6.42 -8.79
CA ASP A 9 4.15 -7.63 -8.28
C ASP A 9 5.67 -7.43 -8.08
N THR A 10 6.25 -6.45 -8.77
CA THR A 10 7.67 -6.13 -8.70
C THR A 10 7.87 -4.63 -8.52
N ILE A 11 8.89 -4.26 -7.74
CA ILE A 11 9.30 -2.87 -7.56
C ILE A 11 10.06 -2.43 -8.82
N PRO A 12 9.60 -1.41 -9.56
CA PRO A 12 10.37 -0.84 -10.66
C PRO A 12 11.72 -0.29 -10.16
N GLU A 13 12.79 -0.55 -10.91
CA GLU A 13 14.15 -0.13 -10.53
C GLU A 13 14.28 1.38 -10.29
N GLU A 14 13.53 2.18 -11.07
CA GLU A 14 13.50 3.64 -10.97
C GLU A 14 13.07 4.13 -9.58
N ILE A 15 12.09 3.45 -8.97
CA ILE A 15 11.53 3.83 -7.67
C ILE A 15 12.05 2.96 -6.53
N ARG A 16 12.94 1.98 -6.78
CA ARG A 16 13.49 1.08 -5.76
C ARG A 16 14.08 1.84 -4.58
N ARG A 17 14.94 2.82 -4.87
CA ARG A 17 15.59 3.64 -3.83
C ARG A 17 14.57 4.46 -3.03
N ASP A 18 13.50 4.89 -3.68
CA ASP A 18 12.42 5.66 -3.08
C ASP A 18 11.54 4.82 -2.17
N VAL A 19 11.28 3.57 -2.55
CA VAL A 19 10.61 2.57 -1.71
C VAL A 19 11.48 2.27 -0.49
N GLU A 20 12.76 1.94 -0.68
CA GLU A 20 13.69 1.58 0.40
C GLU A 20 13.80 2.66 1.48
N ARG A 21 13.82 3.95 1.09
CA ARG A 21 13.83 5.06 2.05
C ARG A 21 12.57 5.13 2.92
N ARG A 22 11.44 4.65 2.43
CA ARG A 22 10.11 4.79 3.06
C ARG A 22 9.64 3.52 3.76
N LEU A 23 10.27 2.36 3.54
CA LEU A 23 9.90 1.09 4.19
C LEU A 23 9.84 1.20 5.72
N GLY A 24 10.67 2.04 6.34
CA GLY A 24 10.68 2.27 7.79
C GLY A 24 9.68 3.30 8.30
N THR A 25 8.91 3.94 7.42
CA THR A 25 7.93 4.97 7.77
C THR A 25 6.53 4.50 7.39
N PRO A 26 5.73 4.03 8.36
CA PRO A 26 4.39 3.51 8.09
C PRO A 26 3.50 4.58 7.49
N GLY A 27 2.85 4.26 6.37
CA GLY A 27 2.00 5.24 5.70
C GLY A 27 1.58 4.84 4.30
N LEU A 28 0.86 5.77 3.67
CA LEU A 28 0.60 5.78 2.25
C LEU A 28 1.46 6.88 1.61
N HIS A 29 2.30 6.47 0.68
CA HIS A 29 3.28 7.32 0.00
C HIS A 29 2.99 7.37 -1.48
N LEU A 30 3.13 8.56 -2.07
CA LEU A 30 3.05 8.73 -3.51
C LEU A 30 4.46 8.76 -4.09
N LEU A 31 4.72 7.84 -5.02
CA LEU A 31 5.93 7.75 -5.81
C LEU A 31 5.62 8.09 -7.27
N GLN A 32 6.65 8.40 -8.05
CA GLN A 32 6.53 8.57 -9.49
C GLN A 32 7.56 7.73 -10.21
N ASP A 33 7.12 7.05 -11.26
CA ASP A 33 7.99 6.44 -12.26
C ASP A 33 7.64 6.92 -13.67
N ALA A 34 8.34 6.41 -14.68
CA ALA A 34 8.13 6.77 -16.08
C ALA A 34 6.70 6.56 -16.61
N LEU A 35 5.89 5.69 -16.00
CA LEU A 35 4.51 5.40 -16.42
C LEU A 35 3.47 6.20 -15.62
N GLY A 36 3.85 6.74 -14.46
CA GLY A 36 3.03 7.68 -13.71
C GLY A 36 3.06 7.46 -12.19
N PRO A 37 1.99 7.87 -11.47
CA PRO A 37 1.94 7.77 -10.02
C PRO A 37 1.87 6.31 -9.56
N VAL A 38 2.69 5.97 -8.57
CA VAL A 38 2.70 4.68 -7.88
C VAL A 38 2.44 4.90 -6.41
N TRP A 39 1.45 4.20 -5.87
CA TRP A 39 1.11 4.24 -4.46
C TRP A 39 1.86 3.15 -3.71
N LEU A 40 2.53 3.53 -2.63
CA LEU A 40 3.23 2.64 -1.73
C LEU A 40 2.54 2.66 -0.36
N VAL A 41 2.06 1.51 0.09
CA VAL A 41 1.58 1.29 1.46
C VAL A 41 2.70 0.61 2.24
N THR A 42 3.06 1.14 3.40
CA THR A 42 4.05 0.54 4.31
C THR A 42 3.47 0.35 5.69
N LEU A 43 3.76 -0.79 6.32
CA LEU A 43 3.44 -1.04 7.72
C LEU A 43 4.62 -0.75 8.65
N SER A 44 4.32 -0.68 9.94
CA SER A 44 5.34 -0.75 11.00
C SER A 44 6.18 -2.02 10.87
N PRO A 45 7.47 -1.94 11.25
CA PRO A 45 8.37 -3.09 11.21
C PRO A 45 7.77 -4.29 11.95
N GLN A 46 7.83 -5.45 11.32
CA GLN A 46 7.38 -6.71 11.92
C GLN A 46 8.60 -7.48 12.43
N PRO A 47 8.53 -8.11 13.62
CA PRO A 47 9.69 -8.77 14.25
C PRO A 47 10.14 -10.04 13.51
N THR A 48 9.31 -10.56 12.61
CA THR A 48 9.57 -11.76 11.81
C THR A 48 9.29 -11.52 10.34
N GLY A 49 9.83 -12.38 9.49
CA GLY A 49 9.40 -12.49 8.10
C GLY A 49 8.05 -13.19 7.95
N GLY A 50 7.53 -13.20 6.72
CA GLY A 50 6.25 -13.85 6.38
C GLY A 50 5.02 -12.96 6.52
N HIS A 51 5.19 -11.70 6.93
CA HIS A 51 4.14 -10.70 6.89
C HIS A 51 4.07 -10.05 5.50
N ARG A 52 2.87 -9.90 4.95
CA ARG A 52 2.66 -9.21 3.66
C ARG A 52 1.39 -8.37 3.68
N LEU A 53 1.36 -7.36 2.82
CA LEU A 53 0.16 -6.61 2.51
C LEU A 53 -0.41 -7.14 1.20
N GLU A 54 -1.73 -7.31 1.14
CA GLU A 54 -2.45 -7.65 -0.08
C GLU A 54 -3.56 -6.64 -0.35
N LEU A 55 -3.75 -6.32 -1.62
CA LEU A 55 -4.86 -5.52 -2.09
C LEU A 55 -6.11 -6.41 -2.13
N GLU A 56 -7.12 -6.07 -1.34
CA GLU A 56 -8.34 -6.86 -1.23
C GLU A 56 -9.39 -6.38 -2.24
N ASP A 57 -9.63 -5.07 -2.28
CA ASP A 57 -10.59 -4.45 -3.21
C ASP A 57 -10.30 -2.95 -3.36
N ALA A 58 -10.87 -2.31 -4.39
CA ALA A 58 -11.08 -0.87 -4.38
C ALA A 58 -12.42 -0.50 -4.99
N VAL A 59 -13.12 0.40 -4.32
CA VAL A 59 -14.47 0.82 -4.68
C VAL A 59 -14.58 2.34 -4.67
N LEU A 60 -15.44 2.86 -5.53
CA LEU A 60 -15.86 4.25 -5.46
C LEU A 60 -17.00 4.37 -4.44
N ASP A 61 -16.80 5.20 -3.42
CA ASP A 61 -17.80 5.51 -2.41
C ASP A 61 -18.06 7.01 -2.42
N GLY A 62 -19.08 7.43 -3.18
CA GLY A 62 -19.37 8.86 -3.37
C GLY A 62 -18.25 9.60 -4.10
N ASP A 63 -17.57 10.51 -3.39
CA ASP A 63 -16.51 11.37 -3.89
C ASP A 63 -15.10 10.90 -3.50
N GLN A 64 -14.95 9.66 -3.03
CA GLN A 64 -13.68 9.08 -2.61
C GLN A 64 -13.46 7.69 -3.20
N LEU A 65 -12.19 7.36 -3.45
CA LEU A 65 -11.76 6.00 -3.79
C LEU A 65 -11.35 5.28 -2.51
N VAL A 66 -12.08 4.22 -2.15
CA VAL A 66 -11.79 3.40 -0.97
C VAL A 66 -10.98 2.19 -1.40
N VAL A 67 -9.75 2.06 -0.90
CA VAL A 67 -8.83 0.95 -1.18
C VAL A 67 -8.74 0.07 0.07
N TYR A 68 -9.18 -1.18 -0.04
CA TYR A 68 -9.12 -2.17 1.02
C TYR A 68 -7.80 -2.95 0.94
N VAL A 69 -7.04 -2.94 2.03
CA VAL A 69 -5.74 -3.60 2.12
C VAL A 69 -5.71 -4.51 3.33
N GLN A 70 -5.42 -5.78 3.10
CA GLN A 70 -5.31 -6.79 4.14
C GLN A 70 -3.86 -6.99 4.57
N HIS A 71 -3.62 -7.04 5.89
CA HIS A 71 -2.37 -7.54 6.45
C HIS A 71 -2.48 -9.04 6.67
N ILE A 72 -1.59 -9.80 6.04
CA ILE A 72 -1.51 -11.25 6.18
C ILE A 72 -0.30 -11.57 7.04
N ALA A 73 -0.55 -12.11 8.22
CA ALA A 73 0.46 -12.65 9.11
C ALA A 73 0.83 -14.09 8.71
N PRO A 74 2.07 -14.54 8.99
CA PRO A 74 2.43 -15.94 8.81
C PRO A 74 1.55 -16.84 9.70
N SER A 75 1.25 -18.05 9.21
CA SER A 75 0.42 -19.01 9.96
C SER A 75 1.09 -19.43 11.27
N PRO A 76 0.31 -19.76 12.32
CA PRO A 76 0.87 -20.26 13.58
C PRO A 76 1.76 -21.48 13.33
N GLY A 77 2.99 -21.44 13.83
CA GLY A 77 3.98 -22.51 13.64
C GLY A 77 4.70 -22.52 12.29
N ALA A 78 4.47 -21.53 11.41
CA ALA A 78 5.25 -21.37 10.20
C ALA A 78 6.73 -21.11 10.55
N ILE A 79 7.63 -21.77 9.82
CA ILE A 79 9.06 -21.46 9.88
C ILE A 79 9.25 -20.11 9.18
N VAL A 80 9.58 -19.08 9.95
CA VAL A 80 9.77 -17.71 9.45
C VAL A 80 11.15 -17.19 9.78
N THR A 81 11.65 -16.29 8.93
CA THR A 81 12.91 -15.59 9.17
C THR A 81 12.82 -14.76 10.44
N GLN A 82 13.82 -14.89 11.31
CA GLN A 82 13.96 -14.09 12.52
C GLN A 82 14.74 -12.80 12.19
N ALA A 83 14.04 -11.82 11.63
CA ALA A 83 14.58 -10.50 11.30
C ALA A 83 13.45 -9.48 11.21
N PHE A 84 13.76 -8.21 11.48
CA PHE A 84 12.82 -7.12 11.21
C PHE A 84 12.53 -7.05 9.72
N THR A 85 11.25 -7.17 9.36
CA THR A 85 10.78 -7.03 7.98
C THR A 85 9.81 -5.86 7.85
N TYR A 86 9.68 -5.35 6.63
CA TYR A 86 8.89 -4.17 6.32
C TYR A 86 7.84 -4.54 5.26
N PRO A 87 6.66 -5.02 5.69
CA PRO A 87 5.57 -5.35 4.78
C PRO A 87 5.14 -4.10 4.03
N HIS A 88 5.02 -4.24 2.71
CA HIS A 88 4.60 -3.15 1.84
C HIS A 88 3.78 -3.68 0.66
N LEU A 89 3.02 -2.79 0.05
CA LEU A 89 2.22 -3.03 -1.15
C LEU A 89 2.43 -1.85 -2.11
N LEU A 90 2.66 -2.16 -3.38
CA LEU A 90 2.69 -1.18 -4.46
C LEU A 90 1.47 -1.37 -5.34
N PHE A 91 0.81 -0.27 -5.72
CA PHE A 91 -0.28 -0.33 -6.68
C PHE A 91 -0.37 0.96 -7.50
N ARG A 92 -1.06 0.88 -8.62
CA ARG A 92 -1.41 2.03 -9.47
C ARG A 92 -2.92 2.15 -9.58
N LEU A 93 -3.36 3.39 -9.79
CA LEU A 93 -4.71 3.66 -10.22
C LEU A 93 -4.80 3.40 -11.72
N THR A 94 -5.80 2.66 -12.16
CA THR A 94 -6.00 2.34 -13.58
C THR A 94 -6.65 3.47 -14.36
N ASP A 95 -7.34 4.37 -13.66
CA ASP A 95 -7.98 5.55 -14.22
C ASP A 95 -7.41 6.83 -13.56
N ARG A 96 -7.23 7.87 -14.37
CA ARG A 96 -6.72 9.18 -13.94
C ARG A 96 -7.83 10.07 -13.37
N ASP A 97 -9.08 9.82 -13.75
CA ASP A 97 -10.25 10.59 -13.32
C ASP A 97 -10.90 10.02 -12.04
N LEU A 98 -10.17 9.19 -11.30
CA LEU A 98 -10.65 8.70 -10.00
C LEU A 98 -10.77 9.83 -8.97
N PRO A 99 -11.73 9.73 -8.04
CA PRO A 99 -11.95 10.78 -7.05
C PRO A 99 -10.74 11.02 -6.15
N ASP A 100 -10.61 12.26 -5.71
CA ASP A 100 -9.73 12.67 -4.63
C ASP A 100 -10.61 13.05 -3.45
N PRO A 101 -10.47 12.43 -2.27
CA PRO A 101 -9.29 11.69 -1.80
C PRO A 101 -9.38 10.17 -1.87
N ILE A 102 -8.21 9.54 -1.71
CA ILE A 102 -8.08 8.08 -1.56
C ILE A 102 -8.17 7.75 -0.07
N VAL A 103 -9.01 6.78 0.26
CA VAL A 103 -9.18 6.26 1.62
C VAL A 103 -8.67 4.83 1.66
N LEU A 104 -7.58 4.60 2.40
CA LEU A 104 -7.09 3.26 2.67
C LEU A 104 -7.80 2.70 3.89
N VAL A 105 -8.43 1.54 3.74
CA VAL A 105 -9.14 0.83 4.81
C VAL A 105 -8.46 -0.49 5.10
N ARG A 106 -8.13 -0.72 6.37
CA ARG A 106 -7.63 -2.00 6.85
C ARG A 106 -8.74 -2.81 7.55
N PRO A 107 -8.67 -4.16 7.55
CA PRO A 107 -9.61 -5.03 8.24
C PRO A 107 -9.78 -4.72 9.73
N GLU A 108 -8.73 -4.25 10.39
CA GLU A 108 -8.78 -3.79 11.79
C GLU A 108 -9.54 -2.46 12.00
N GLY A 109 -10.20 -1.93 10.97
CA GLY A 109 -11.04 -0.74 11.03
C GLY A 109 -10.28 0.59 10.90
N LEU A 110 -8.96 0.54 10.68
CA LEU A 110 -8.15 1.74 10.47
C LEU A 110 -8.41 2.32 9.08
N ARG A 111 -8.79 3.60 9.05
CA ARG A 111 -9.06 4.37 7.83
C ARG A 111 -8.09 5.53 7.71
N PHE A 112 -7.39 5.61 6.59
CA PHE A 112 -6.46 6.71 6.30
C PHE A 112 -6.93 7.44 5.06
N LYS A 113 -7.25 8.71 5.20
CA LYS A 113 -7.68 9.59 4.12
C LYS A 113 -6.48 10.40 3.64
N VAL A 114 -6.15 10.28 2.37
CA VAL A 114 -4.97 10.90 1.78
C VAL A 114 -5.36 11.54 0.45
N HIS A 115 -4.94 12.78 0.26
CA HIS A 115 -5.11 13.48 -1.00
C HIS A 115 -4.03 13.02 -1.99
N ARG A 116 -4.37 12.97 -3.28
CA ARG A 116 -3.47 12.51 -4.35
C ARG A 116 -2.13 13.25 -4.38
N ASP A 117 -2.07 14.46 -3.86
CA ASP A 117 -0.85 15.29 -3.82
C ASP A 117 -0.18 15.34 -2.44
N THR A 118 -0.56 14.47 -1.50
CA THR A 118 -0.09 14.52 -0.10
C THR A 118 0.34 13.13 0.37
N GLU A 119 1.46 13.03 1.10
CA GLU A 119 1.82 11.80 1.81
C GLU A 119 1.04 11.69 3.13
N GLY A 120 0.60 10.49 3.49
CA GLY A 120 -0.14 10.22 4.73
C GLY A 120 0.61 9.25 5.63
N VAL A 121 1.02 9.69 6.83
CA VAL A 121 1.68 8.83 7.82
C VAL A 121 0.64 8.16 8.71
N PHE A 122 0.83 6.87 9.01
CA PHE A 122 0.01 6.18 10.00
C PHE A 122 0.47 6.61 11.41
N ALA A 123 -0.34 7.44 12.07
CA ALA A 123 -0.14 7.87 13.46
C ALA A 123 -0.73 6.86 14.46
#